data_AF-A0A9E0XL43-F1
#
_entry.id   AF-A0A9E0XL43-F1
#
_cell.length_a   1.000
_cell.length_b   1.000
_cell.length_c   1.000
_cell.angle_alpha   90.00
_cell.angle_beta   90.00
_cell.angle_gamma   90.00
#
_symmetry.space_group_name_H-M   'P 1'
#
loop_
_entity.id
_entity.type
_entity.pdbx_description
1 polymer ?
#
loop_
_entity_poly.entity_id
_entity_poly.type
_entity_poly.pdbx_seq_one_letter_code
_entity_poly.pdbx_strand_id
1 'polypeptide(L)' 'MINFDLTLWKEYCANPDFRKFLNGCRHFDPIGFDQALKRDENSNVLEFRRVIVEAYRDDLRVMAVGQEPNTCQA' A
#
# COMPACT_ATOMS: atom_id res chain seq x y z
N MET A 1 -18.28 1.45 -6.01
CA MET A 1 -17.15 1.24 -5.09
C MET A 1 -16.60 -0.15 -5.36
N ILE A 2 -15.30 -0.30 -5.61
CA ILE A 2 -14.67 -1.63 -5.66
C ILE A 2 -14.64 -2.13 -4.22
N ASN A 3 -15.26 -3.29 -3.96
CA ASN A 3 -15.12 -3.94 -2.65
C ASN A 3 -13.67 -4.38 -2.53
N PHE A 4 -12.94 -3.74 -1.62
CA PHE A 4 -11.61 -4.18 -1.25
C PHE A 4 -11.73 -5.38 -0.30
N ASP A 5 -11.05 -6.48 -0.61
CA ASP A 5 -11.07 -7.68 0.22
C ASP A 5 -9.67 -8.31 0.34
N LEU A 6 -9.58 -9.35 1.17
CA LEU A 6 -8.33 -10.07 1.41
C LEU A 6 -7.84 -10.87 0.20
N THR A 7 -8.71 -11.18 -0.76
CA THR A 7 -8.32 -11.86 -2.01
C THR A 7 -7.56 -10.88 -2.89
N LEU A 8 -8.11 -9.68 -3.10
CA LEU A 8 -7.45 -8.62 -3.86
C LEU A 8 -6.13 -8.21 -3.21
N TRP A 9 -6.08 -8.10 -1.88
CA TRP A 9 -4.83 -7.84 -1.15
C TRP A 9 -3.76 -8.91 -1.43
N LYS A 10 -4.13 -10.20 -1.47
CA LYS A 10 -3.20 -11.29 -1.76
C LYS A 10 -2.66 -11.22 -3.19
N GLU A 11 -3.49 -10.86 -4.16
CA GLU A 11 -3.07 -10.65 -5.55
C GLU A 11 -2.01 -9.55 -5.64
N TYR A 12 -2.24 -8.41 -4.99
CA TYR A 12 -1.23 -7.35 -4.91
C TYR A 12 0.04 -7.84 -4.21
N CYS A 13 -0.07 -8.55 -3.09
CA CYS A 13 1.09 -9.12 -2.39
C CYS A 13 1.90 -10.12 -3.24
N ALA A 14 1.29 -10.75 -4.25
CA ALA A 14 1.99 -11.63 -5.18
C ALA A 14 2.80 -10.84 -6.24
N ASN A 15 2.50 -9.56 -6.46
CA ASN A 15 3.21 -8.70 -7.39
C ASN A 15 4.58 -8.25 -6.80
N PRO A 16 5.71 -8.55 -7.46
CA PRO A 16 7.04 -8.17 -6.98
C PRO A 16 7.25 -6.68 -6.77
N ASP A 17 6.66 -5.83 -7.62
CA ASP A 17 6.84 -4.37 -7.54
C ASP A 17 6.02 -3.78 -6.39
N PHE A 18 4.81 -4.30 -6.19
CA PHE A 18 4.03 -3.97 -4.99
C PHE A 18 4.76 -4.37 -3.71
N ARG A 19 5.46 -5.52 -3.68
CA ARG A 19 6.27 -5.93 -2.52
C ARG A 19 7.43 -4.97 -2.25
N LYS A 20 8.07 -4.42 -3.29
CA LYS A 20 9.12 -3.40 -3.12
C LYS A 20 8.52 -2.11 -2.54
N PHE A 21 7.39 -1.65 -3.08
CA PHE A 21 6.66 -0.50 -2.56
C PHE A 21 6.31 -0.68 -1.07
N LEU A 22 5.73 -1.83 -0.71
CA LEU A 22 5.37 -2.17 0.67
C LEU A 22 6.58 -2.16 1.62
N ASN A 23 7.71 -2.71 1.17
CA ASN A 23 8.94 -2.67 1.93
C ASN A 23 9.47 -1.24 2.10
N GLY A 24 9.30 -0.36 1.10
CA GLY A 24 9.61 1.06 1.19
C GLY A 24 8.76 1.76 2.26
N CYS A 25 7.44 1.56 2.23
CA CYS A 25 6.53 2.09 3.25
C CYS A 25 6.89 1.59 4.65
N ARG A 26 7.19 0.30 4.79
CA ARG A 26 7.58 -0.32 6.06
C ARG A 26 8.95 0.17 6.56
N HIS A 27 9.87 0.53 5.68
CA HIS A 27 11.18 1.04 6.07
C HIS A 27 11.10 2.41 6.76
N PHE A 28 10.14 3.25 6.35
CA PHE A 28 9.94 4.58 6.90
C PHE A 28 9.45 4.56 8.37
N ASP A 29 8.47 3.72 8.68
CA ASP A 29 7.99 3.49 10.04
C ASP A 29 7.60 2.03 10.25
N PRO A 30 8.54 1.14 10.62
CA PRO A 30 8.27 -0.28 10.72
C PRO A 30 7.30 -0.62 11.86
N ILE A 31 7.34 0.13 12.96
CA ILE A 31 6.52 -0.13 14.14
C ILE A 31 5.09 0.33 13.89
N GLY A 32 4.90 1.56 13.40
CA GLY A 32 3.58 2.09 13.08
C GLY A 32 2.91 1.31 11.97
N PHE A 33 3.66 0.92 10.93
CA PHE A 33 3.15 0.13 9.82
C PHE A 33 2.64 -1.25 10.27
N ASP A 34 3.43 -1.99 11.06
CA ASP A 34 3.03 -3.31 11.55
C ASP A 34 1.84 -3.22 12.54
N GLN A 35 1.78 -2.16 13.36
CA GLN A 35 0.62 -1.92 14.24
C GLN A 35 -0.64 -1.58 13.45
N ALA A 36 -0.52 -0.74 12.41
CA ALA A 36 -1.64 -0.36 11.55
C ALA A 36 -2.19 -1.58 10.79
N LEU A 37 -1.31 -2.43 10.22
CA LEU A 37 -1.72 -3.68 9.58
C LEU A 37 -2.46 -4.63 10.54
N LYS A 38 -1.98 -4.76 11.79
CA LYS A 38 -2.63 -5.61 12.80
C LYS A 38 -3.99 -5.05 13.22
N ARG A 39 -4.11 -3.74 13.42
CA ARG A 39 -5.40 -3.09 13.72
C ARG A 39 -6.38 -3.27 12.58
N ASP A 40 -5.89 -3.15 11.35
CA ASP A 40 -6.67 -3.32 10.14
C ASP A 40 -7.14 -4.75 9.94
N GLU A 41 -6.31 -5.76 10.28
CA GLU A 41 -6.72 -7.18 10.27
C GLU A 41 -7.79 -7.50 11.32
N ASN A 42 -7.72 -6.85 12.48
CA ASN A 42 -8.74 -6.97 13.52
C ASN A 42 -10.01 -6.15 13.22
N SER A 43 -9.97 -5.32 12.17
CA SER A 43 -11.09 -4.52 11.69
C SER A 43 -11.73 -5.21 10.48
N ASN A 44 -13.06 -5.26 10.45
CA ASN A 44 -13.78 -5.82 9.28
C ASN A 44 -13.76 -4.91 8.04
N VAL A 45 -13.08 -3.75 8.09
CA VAL A 45 -13.19 -2.70 7.07
C VAL A 45 -11.97 -2.63 6.13
N LEU A 46 -10.81 -3.17 6.54
CA LEU A 46 -9.58 -3.24 5.71
C LEU A 46 -9.10 -1.90 5.09
N GLU A 47 -9.42 -0.77 5.74
CA GLU A 47 -9.14 0.58 5.24
C GLU A 47 -7.66 0.86 5.06
N PHE A 48 -6.79 0.37 5.95
CA PHE A 48 -5.36 0.62 5.84
C PHE A 48 -4.77 -0.07 4.61
N ARG A 49 -5.14 -1.34 4.38
CA ARG A 49 -4.73 -2.08 3.18
C ARG A 49 -5.29 -1.44 1.91
N ARG A 50 -6.52 -0.92 1.94
CA ARG A 50 -7.12 -0.17 0.82
C ARG A 50 -6.28 1.07 0.47
N VAL A 51 -5.91 1.88 1.46
CA VAL A 51 -5.09 3.09 1.28
C VAL A 51 -3.72 2.76 0.70
N ILE A 52 -3.06 1.69 1.18
CA ILE A 52 -1.77 1.24 0.63
C ILE A 52 -1.89 0.90 -0.86
N VAL A 53 -2.93 0.17 -1.25
CA VAL A 53 -3.16 -0.21 -2.65
C VAL A 53 -3.50 1.00 -3.51
N GLU A 54 -4.28 1.95 -3.01
CA GLU A 54 -4.56 3.21 -3.72
C GLU A 54 -3.28 4.03 -3.93
N ALA A 55 -2.46 4.18 -2.89
CA ALA A 55 -1.17 4.88 -2.99
C ALA A 55 -0.23 4.22 -4.01
N TYR A 56 -0.14 2.89 -4.04
CA TYR A 56 0.63 2.18 -5.06
C TYR A 56 0.10 2.42 -6.48
N ARG A 57 -1.21 2.43 -6.67
CA ARG A 57 -1.80 2.70 -8.00
C ARG A 57 -1.51 4.11 -8.48
N ASP A 58 -1.51 5.08 -7.56
CA ASP A 58 -1.16 6.46 -7.90
C ASP A 58 0.34 6.60 -8.18
N ASP A 59 1.20 5.92 -7.42
CA ASP A 59 2.65 5.86 -7.70
C ASP A 59 2.94 5.30 -9.10
N LEU A 60 2.27 4.20 -9.48
CA LEU A 60 2.35 3.65 -10.84
C LEU A 60 1.88 4.63 -11.93
N ARG A 61 0.83 5.41 -11.66
CA ARG A 61 0.35 6.44 -12.60
C ARG A 61 1.38 7.57 -12.75
N VAL A 62 1.98 8.02 -11.65
CA VAL A 62 2.99 9.07 -11.65
C VAL A 62 4.22 8.63 -12.45
N MET A 63 4.71 7.40 -12.21
CA MET A 63 5.81 6.82 -12.99
C MET A 63 5.47 6.67 -14.48
N ALA A 64 4.23 6.30 -14.83
CA ALA A 64 3.81 6.16 -16.23
C ALA A 64 3.70 7.50 -16.97
N VAL A 65 3.50 8.61 -16.24
CA VAL A 65 3.36 9.96 -16.81
C VAL A 65 4.71 10.70 -16.87
N GLY A 66 5.79 10.11 -16.34
CA GLY A 66 7.12 10.75 -16.33
C GLY A 66 7.22 11.93 -15.37
N GLN A 67 6.30 12.08 -14.43
CA GLN A 67 6.46 12.97 -13.29
C GLN A 67 7.26 12.23 -12.22
N GLU A 68 8.27 12.89 -11.65
CA GLU A 68 9.01 12.34 -10.51
C GLU A 68 8.02 11.97 -9.39
N PRO A 69 8.14 10.76 -8.80
CA PRO A 69 7.28 10.38 -7.69
C PRO A 69 7.51 11.34 -6.55
N ASN A 70 6.43 11.97 -6.07
CA ASN A 70 6.41 12.72 -4.82
C ASN A 70 6.52 11.70 -3.66
N THR A 71 7.65 11.01 -3.56
CA THR A 71 8.04 10.31 -2.35
C THR A 71 8.21 11.38 -1.29
N CYS A 72 7.34 11.33 -0.28
CA CYS A 72 7.41 12.05 1.00
C CYS A 72 8.68 12.88 1.18
N GLN A 73 8.66 14.13 0.73
CA GLN A 73 9.67 15.09 1.15
C GLN A 73 9.37 15.45 2.60
N ALA A 74 10.20 14.94 3.50
CA ALA A 74 10.34 15.41 4.88
C ALA A 74 11.23 16.66 4.92
#